data_AF-A0A1J3DSX3-F1
#
_entry.id   AF-A0A1J3DSX3-F1
#
_cell.length_a   1.000
_cell.length_b   1.000
_cell.length_c   1.000
_cell.angle_alpha   90.00
_cell.angle_beta   90.00
_cell.angle_gamma   90.00
#
_symmetry.space_group_name_H-M   'P 1'
#
loop_
_entity.id
_entity.type
_entity.pdbx_description
1 polymer ?
#
loop_
_entity_poly.entity_id
_entity_poly.type
_entity_poly.pdbx_seq_one_letter_code
_entity_poly.pdbx_strand_id
1 'polypeptide(L)'
;PQFRFVRRKNVVLSVQMEATTEEDLLKALNHASLVLESAGLMLMGFTCYSDISTLPGHYVPYWELKANNSNSIVKLDDKVMVECCCVVEKSFDILYRS
;
A
#
# COMPACT_ATOMS: atom_id res chain seq x y z
N PRO A 1 -15.10 -6.97 36.60
CA PRO A 1 -13.75 -7.33 36.09
C PRO A 1 -13.12 -6.12 35.41
N GLN A 2 -11.79 -6.03 35.36
CA GLN A 2 -11.06 -5.01 34.59
C GLN A 2 -10.35 -5.69 33.42
N PHE A 3 -10.33 -5.05 32.25
CA PHE A 3 -9.79 -5.63 31.03
C PHE A 3 -8.69 -4.75 30.44
N ARG A 4 -7.61 -5.38 29.98
CA ARG A 4 -6.56 -4.72 29.18
C ARG A 4 -6.88 -4.88 27.70
N PHE A 5 -6.87 -3.77 26.97
CA PHE A 5 -6.96 -3.80 25.51
C PHE A 5 -5.70 -4.44 24.91
N VAL A 6 -5.88 -5.36 23.98
CA VAL A 6 -4.77 -6.04 23.28
C VAL A 6 -4.59 -5.46 21.89
N ARG A 7 -5.64 -5.53 21.07
CA ARG A 7 -5.67 -4.98 19.71
C ARG A 7 -7.10 -4.95 19.16
N ARG A 8 -7.32 -4.17 18.09
CA ARG A 8 -8.47 -4.34 17.20
C ARG A 8 -8.16 -5.50 16.24
N LYS A 9 -9.09 -6.45 16.10
CA LYS A 9 -8.89 -7.64 15.26
C LYS A 9 -8.71 -7.22 13.78
N ASN A 10 -7.79 -7.88 13.08
CA ASN A 10 -7.49 -7.74 11.64
C ASN A 10 -6.87 -6.40 11.18
N VAL A 11 -6.55 -5.48 12.09
CA VAL A 11 -5.89 -4.22 11.70
C VAL A 11 -4.40 -4.46 11.47
N VAL A 12 -3.91 -4.04 10.31
CA VAL A 12 -2.50 -4.15 9.89
C VAL A 12 -1.85 -2.77 9.87
N LEU A 13 -2.54 -1.76 9.35
CA LEU A 13 -2.09 -0.37 9.36
C LEU A 13 -3.14 0.54 10.01
N SER A 14 -2.62 1.53 10.72
CA SER A 14 -3.36 2.62 11.33
C SER A 14 -2.37 3.70 11.75
N VAL A 15 -2.66 4.95 11.41
CA VAL A 15 -1.99 6.18 11.86
C VAL A 15 -2.94 6.96 12.76
N GLN A 16 -4.23 7.02 12.44
CA GLN A 16 -5.22 7.78 13.19
C GLN A 16 -6.46 6.95 13.56
N MET A 17 -7.60 7.19 12.92
CA MET A 17 -8.88 6.51 13.23
C MET A 17 -9.18 5.36 12.29
N GLU A 18 -8.55 5.37 11.11
CA GLU A 18 -8.65 4.34 10.10
C GLU A 18 -8.05 3.03 10.59
N ALA A 19 -8.58 1.93 10.07
CA ALA A 19 -8.19 0.59 10.47
C ALA A 19 -8.09 -0.28 9.22
N THR A 20 -6.97 -0.13 8.51
CA THR A 20 -6.73 -0.84 7.25
C THR A 20 -6.36 -2.29 7.53
N THR A 21 -7.12 -3.21 6.94
CA THR A 21 -6.91 -4.64 7.06
C THR A 21 -5.98 -5.18 5.97
N GLU A 22 -5.56 -6.43 6.12
CA GLU A 22 -4.82 -7.14 5.06
C GLU A 22 -5.64 -7.24 3.76
N GLU A 23 -6.96 -7.43 3.86
CA GLU A 23 -7.85 -7.52 2.69
C GLU A 23 -7.92 -6.18 1.94
N ASP A 24 -7.99 -5.07 2.68
CA ASP A 24 -7.96 -3.73 2.08
C ASP A 24 -6.64 -3.45 1.35
N LEU A 25 -5.52 -3.88 1.95
CA LEU A 25 -4.19 -3.78 1.34
C LEU A 25 -4.10 -4.61 0.06
N LEU A 26 -4.51 -5.89 0.10
CA LEU A 26 -4.49 -6.77 -1.07
C LEU A 26 -5.36 -6.21 -2.20
N LYS A 27 -6.53 -5.65 -1.88
CA LYS A 27 -7.38 -4.99 -2.86
C LYS A 27 -6.71 -3.76 -3.48
N ALA A 28 -6.11 -2.91 -2.67
CA ALA A 28 -5.39 -1.72 -3.13
C ALA A 28 -4.18 -2.09 -4.02
N LEU A 29 -3.43 -3.12 -3.64
CA LEU A 29 -2.32 -3.66 -4.41
C LEU A 29 -2.77 -4.27 -5.73
N ASN A 30 -3.88 -5.03 -5.74
CA ASN A 30 -4.43 -5.57 -6.99
C ASN A 30 -4.77 -4.46 -7.99
N HIS A 31 -5.32 -3.32 -7.54
CA HIS A 31 -5.57 -2.18 -8.42
C HIS A 31 -4.27 -1.53 -8.91
N ALA A 32 -3.27 -1.37 -8.04
CA ALA A 32 -1.98 -0.80 -8.42
C ALA A 32 -1.18 -1.72 -9.37
N SER A 33 -1.29 -3.04 -9.21
CA SER A 33 -0.68 -4.01 -10.11
C SER A 33 -1.13 -3.85 -11.55
N LEU A 34 -2.38 -3.43 -11.81
CA LEU A 34 -2.86 -3.14 -13.16
C LEU A 34 -2.12 -1.95 -13.80
N VAL A 35 -1.76 -0.94 -13.00
CA VAL A 35 -0.97 0.22 -13.43
C VAL A 35 0.46 -0.24 -13.74
N LEU A 36 1.06 -1.04 -12.86
CA LEU A 36 2.40 -1.62 -13.06
C LEU A 36 2.47 -2.49 -14.32
N GLU A 37 1.49 -3.37 -14.53
CA GLU A 37 1.42 -4.27 -15.69
C GLU A 37 1.33 -3.49 -17.00
N SER A 38 0.54 -2.41 -17.02
CA SER A 38 0.43 -1.50 -18.17
C SER A 38 1.76 -0.79 -18.48
N ALA A 39 2.62 -0.61 -17.47
CA ALA A 39 3.98 -0.10 -17.60
C ALA A 39 5.04 -1.20 -17.85
N GLY A 40 4.63 -2.46 -18.01
CA GLY A 40 5.56 -3.58 -18.23
C GLY A 40 6.32 -4.04 -16.97
N LEU A 41 5.76 -3.77 -15.79
CA LEU A 41 6.30 -4.16 -14.48
C LEU A 41 5.39 -5.18 -13.80
N MET A 42 5.97 -5.99 -12.93
CA MET A 42 5.28 -6.98 -12.10
C MET A 42 5.64 -6.77 -10.64
N LEU A 43 4.64 -6.76 -9.77
CA LEU A 43 4.80 -6.76 -8.33
C LEU A 43 5.09 -8.18 -7.85
N MET A 44 6.32 -8.42 -7.35
CA MET A 44 6.79 -9.73 -6.89
C MET A 44 6.53 -9.95 -5.40
N GLY A 45 6.56 -8.88 -4.62
CA GLY A 45 6.42 -8.92 -3.17
C GLY A 45 6.13 -7.53 -2.61
N PHE A 46 5.51 -7.49 -1.43
CA PHE A 46 5.22 -6.23 -0.75
C PHE A 46 5.32 -6.38 0.77
N THR A 47 5.61 -5.27 1.43
CA THR A 47 5.36 -5.07 2.86
C THR A 47 5.04 -3.59 3.09
N CYS A 48 4.54 -3.25 4.27
CA CYS A 48 4.16 -1.87 4.59
C CYS A 48 4.25 -1.60 6.08
N TYR A 49 4.38 -0.33 6.46
CA TYR A 49 4.28 0.10 7.85
C TYR A 49 3.66 1.50 7.98
N SER A 50 3.16 1.82 9.18
CA SER A 50 2.71 3.16 9.55
C SER A 50 3.92 3.99 9.99
N ASP A 51 4.31 4.99 9.21
CA ASP A 51 5.34 5.95 9.60
C ASP A 51 4.71 7.10 10.40
N ILE A 52 5.12 7.21 11.67
CA ILE A 52 4.70 8.26 12.60
C ILE A 52 5.85 9.21 12.97
N SER A 53 6.95 9.18 12.22
CA SER A 53 8.09 10.09 12.41
C SER A 53 7.77 11.54 11.99
N THR A 54 6.72 11.72 11.19
CA THR A 54 6.21 13.00 10.70
C THR A 54 4.78 13.25 11.19
N LEU A 55 4.35 14.51 11.15
CA LEU A 55 2.99 14.92 11.50
C LEU A 55 2.37 15.70 10.33
N PRO A 56 1.31 15.18 9.66
CA PRO A 56 0.67 13.88 9.91
C PRO A 56 1.54 12.67 9.55
N GLY A 57 1.31 11.54 10.22
CA GLY A 57 1.91 10.26 9.84
C GLY A 57 1.30 9.73 8.53
N HIS A 58 1.93 8.71 7.94
CA HIS A 58 1.52 8.18 6.64
C HIS A 58 1.85 6.69 6.48
N TYR A 59 1.25 6.04 5.50
CA TYR A 59 1.57 4.65 5.15
C TYR A 59 2.76 4.62 4.20
N VAL A 60 3.70 3.70 4.46
CA VAL A 60 4.86 3.50 3.59
C VAL A 60 4.84 2.06 3.05
N PRO A 61 4.46 1.87 1.78
CA PRO A 61 4.58 0.59 1.10
C PRO A 61 6.01 0.37 0.56
N TYR A 62 6.53 -0.84 0.69
CA TYR A 62 7.76 -1.31 0.07
C TYR A 62 7.44 -2.39 -0.94
N TRP A 63 7.83 -2.21 -2.20
CA TRP A 63 7.51 -3.11 -3.30
C TRP A 63 8.76 -3.71 -3.93
N GLU A 64 8.75 -5.03 -4.13
CA GLU A 64 9.71 -5.73 -4.97
C GLU A 64 9.15 -5.80 -6.39
N LEU A 65 9.84 -5.18 -7.34
CA LEU A 65 9.38 -5.08 -8.73
C LEU A 65 10.30 -5.82 -9.68
N LYS A 66 9.71 -6.40 -10.73
CA LYS A 66 10.43 -7.06 -11.82
C LYS A 66 9.91 -6.55 -13.16
N ALA A 67 10.79 -6.38 -14.14
CA ALA A 67 10.38 -6.08 -15.50
C ALA A 67 9.80 -7.33 -16.17
N ASN A 68 8.71 -7.17 -16.93
CA ASN A 68 8.03 -8.28 -17.60
C ASN A 68 8.91 -8.98 -18.64
N ASN A 69 9.88 -8.27 -19.21
CA ASN A 69 10.85 -8.85 -20.14
C ASN A 69 12.14 -9.22 -19.38
N SER A 70 12.53 -10.50 -19.42
CA SER A 70 13.60 -11.06 -18.58
C SER A 70 14.97 -10.41 -18.77
N ASN A 71 15.18 -9.69 -19.88
CA ASN A 71 16.44 -9.02 -20.22
C ASN A 71 16.38 -7.49 -20.10
N SER A 72 15.25 -6.93 -19.63
CA SER A 72 15.10 -5.49 -19.46
C SER A 72 15.46 -5.04 -18.05
N ILE A 73 16.18 -3.91 -17.95
CA ILE A 73 16.43 -3.21 -16.70
C ILE A 73 15.11 -2.60 -16.24
N VAL A 74 14.78 -2.74 -14.95
CA VAL A 74 13.63 -2.05 -14.34
C VAL A 74 13.86 -0.55 -14.47
N LYS A 75 13.08 0.10 -15.33
CA LYS A 75 13.04 1.55 -15.43
C LYS A 75 11.80 2.03 -14.72
N LEU A 76 12.00 2.59 -13.53
CA LEU A 76 10.94 3.25 -12.77
C LEU A 76 10.64 4.61 -13.42
N ASP A 77 9.37 4.80 -13.81
CA ASP A 77 8.83 6.10 -14.18
C ASP A 77 8.11 6.67 -12.95
N ASP A 78 8.57 7.83 -12.48
CA ASP A 78 7.97 8.52 -11.33
C ASP A 78 6.47 8.75 -11.51
N LYS A 79 6.00 8.97 -12.75
CA LYS A 79 4.57 9.15 -13.02
C LYS A 79 3.77 7.88 -12.77
N VAL A 80 4.31 6.72 -13.17
CA VAL A 80 3.69 5.40 -12.92
C VAL A 80 3.64 5.13 -11.42
N MET A 81 4.70 5.46 -10.67
CA MET A 81 4.73 5.26 -9.23
C MET A 81 3.78 6.19 -8.48
N VAL A 82 3.68 7.46 -8.89
CA VAL A 82 2.69 8.40 -8.34
C VAL A 82 1.27 7.91 -8.64
N GLU A 83 1.01 7.43 -9.85
CA GLU A 83 -0.30 6.87 -10.20
C GLU A 83 -0.65 5.64 -9.36
N CYS A 84 0.34 4.74 -9.13
CA CYS A 84 0.19 3.61 -8.22
C CYS A 84 -0.19 4.06 -6.80
N CYS A 85 0.51 5.05 -6.23
CA CYS A 85 0.17 5.61 -4.92
C CYS A 85 -1.26 6.16 -4.91
N CYS A 86 -1.65 6.95 -5.91
CA CYS A 86 -3.01 7.49 -6.00
C CYS A 86 -4.08 6.39 -6.08
N VAL A 87 -3.82 5.31 -6.81
CA VAL A 87 -4.73 4.16 -6.92
C VAL A 87 -4.85 3.41 -5.60
N VAL A 88 -3.74 3.23 -4.87
CA VAL A 88 -3.73 2.65 -3.52
C VAL A 88 -4.58 3.48 -2.57
N GLU A 89 -4.32 4.79 -2.48
CA GLU A 89 -5.05 5.71 -1.59
C GLU A 89 -6.56 5.74 -1.91
N LYS A 90 -6.92 5.75 -3.20
CA LYS A 90 -8.31 5.69 -3.64
C LYS A 90 -9.00 4.36 -3.31
N SER A 91 -8.25 3.29 -3.09
CA SER A 91 -8.81 1.96 -2.82
C SER A 91 -9.18 1.73 -1.36
N PHE A 92 -8.61 2.52 -0.44
CA PHE A 92 -8.92 2.44 0.98
C PHE A 92 -10.30 2.98 1.33
N ASP A 93 -10.70 2.88 2.60
CA ASP A 93 -12.01 3.31 3.05
C ASP A 93 -12.13 4.84 3.18
N ILE A 94 -13.30 5.30 3.61
CA ILE A 94 -13.54 6.74 3.81
C ILE A 94 -12.77 7.31 5.01
N LEU A 95 -12.43 6.49 6.01
CA LEU A 95 -11.71 6.96 7.20
C LEU A 95 -10.24 7.22 6.89
N TYR A 96 -9.64 6.45 5.97
CA TYR A 96 -8.31 6.75 5.47
C TYR A 96 -8.29 8.06 4.64
N ARG A 97 -9.34 8.28 3.83
CA ARG A 97 -9.41 9.42 2.90
C ARG A 97 -9.95 10.72 3.50
N SER A 98 -10.42 10.68 4.76
CA SER A 98 -11.07 11.82 5.43
C SER A 98 -10.08 12.85 5.96
#